data_AF-A0A556W0H8-F1
#
_entry.id   AF-A0A556W0H8-F1
#
_cell.length_a   1.000
_cell.length_b   1.000
_cell.length_c   1.000
_cell.angle_alpha   90.00
_cell.angle_beta   90.00
_cell.angle_gamma   90.00
#
_symmetry.space_group_name_H-M   'P 1'
#
loop_
_entity.id
_entity.type
_entity.pdbx_description
1 polymer ?
#
loop_
_entity_poly.entity_id
_entity_poly.type
_entity_poly.pdbx_seq_one_letter_code
_entity_poly.pdbx_strand_id
1 'polypeptide(L)' 'MQTTSLNQVFHLRSLLSVAIAGVFTVTALQASADMSSRYNDNDGDMVADIPADESQWVDPDTLIFAYTP' A
#
# COMPACT_ATOMS: atom_id res chain seq x y z
N MET A 1 1.76 48.83 21.64
CA MET A 1 1.04 47.58 22.00
C MET A 1 1.21 46.60 20.85
N GLN A 2 2.19 45.70 20.91
CA GLN A 2 2.52 44.77 19.83
C GLN A 2 2.96 43.44 20.44
N THR A 3 1.99 42.66 20.91
CA THR A 3 2.24 41.36 21.59
C THR A 3 1.68 40.17 20.81
N THR A 4 1.17 40.37 19.58
CA THR A 4 0.50 39.33 18.79
C THR A 4 1.42 38.47 17.90
N SER A 5 2.75 38.67 17.96
CA SER A 5 3.69 38.03 17.02
C SER A 5 4.13 36.62 17.42
N LEU A 6 4.11 36.28 18.71
CA LEU A 6 4.82 35.08 19.18
C LEU A 6 3.98 33.80 18.94
N ASN A 7 2.68 33.85 19.20
CA ASN A 7 1.80 32.68 19.08
C ASN A 7 1.57 32.23 17.64
N GLN A 8 1.55 33.16 16.67
CA GLN A 8 1.34 32.85 15.25
C GLN A 8 2.49 32.03 14.64
N VAL A 9 3.74 32.35 15.02
CA VAL A 9 4.93 31.63 14.56
C VAL A 9 4.98 30.21 15.16
N PHE A 10 4.51 30.02 16.39
CA PHE A 10 4.42 28.69 17.00
C PHE A 10 3.41 27.78 16.29
N HIS A 11 2.28 28.32 15.84
CA HIS A 11 1.27 27.53 15.12
C HIS A 11 1.73 27.16 13.71
N LEU A 12 2.36 28.09 12.99
CA LEU A 12 2.90 27.83 11.64
C LEU A 12 4.00 26.76 11.64
N ARG A 13 4.87 26.77 12.66
CA ARG A 13 5.93 25.76 12.84
C ARG A 13 5.35 24.41 13.24
N SER A 14 4.31 24.40 14.09
CA SER A 14 3.61 23.18 14.48
C SER A 14 2.91 22.52 13.27
N LEU A 15 2.22 23.30 12.44
CA LEU A 15 1.56 22.83 11.22
C LEU A 15 2.57 22.30 10.17
N LEU A 16 3.72 22.97 10.03
CA LEU A 16 4.78 22.51 9.13
C LEU A 16 5.40 21.18 9.59
N SER A 17 5.58 20.97 10.89
CA SER A 17 6.09 19.71 11.45
C SER A 17 5.12 18.53 11.24
N VAL A 18 3.81 18.75 11.35
CA VAL A 18 2.78 17.72 11.10
C VAL A 18 2.71 17.34 9.62
N ALA A 19 2.85 18.31 8.71
CA ALA A 19 2.86 18.05 7.28
C ALA A 19 4.05 17.18 6.84
N ILE A 20 5.24 17.36 7.44
CA ILE A 20 6.43 16.56 7.10
C ILE A 20 6.32 15.14 7.67
N ALA A 21 5.75 14.95 8.86
CA ALA A 21 5.54 13.62 9.44
C ALA A 21 4.48 12.79 8.69
N GLY A 22 3.47 13.44 8.10
CA GLY A 22 2.40 12.76 7.35
C GLY A 22 2.83 12.20 5.98
N VAL A 23 3.91 12.70 5.38
CA VAL A 23 4.36 12.24 4.05
C VAL A 23 5.08 10.88 4.14
N PHE A 24 5.73 10.56 5.26
CA PHE A 24 6.51 9.33 5.41
C PHE A 24 5.66 8.06 5.68
N THR A 25 4.40 8.20 6.13
CA THR A 25 3.55 7.04 6.41
C THR A 25 2.83 6.48 5.18
N VAL A 26 2.75 7.24 4.09
CA VAL A 26 2.05 6.81 2.86
C VAL A 26 2.88 5.82 2.04
N THR A 27 4.22 5.88 2.08
CA THR A 27 5.07 5.00 1.27
C THR A 27 5.25 3.59 1.84
N ALA A 28 4.85 3.35 3.09
CA ALA A 28 5.04 2.06 3.75
C ALA A 28 3.86 1.08 3.53
N LEU A 29 2.76 1.51 2.92
CA LEU A 29 1.56 0.69 2.76
C LEU A 29 1.55 -0.15 1.46
N GLN A 30 2.54 0.02 0.59
CA GLN A 30 2.68 -0.79 -0.64
C GLN A 30 3.75 -1.87 -0.45
N ALA A 31 3.52 -2.78 0.49
CA ALA A 31 4.29 -4.02 0.57
C ALA A 31 3.75 -5.00 -0.49
N SER A 32 4.17 -4.85 -1.75
CA SER A 32 3.95 -5.89 -2.76
C SER A 32 4.99 -6.99 -2.56
N ALA A 33 4.55 -8.22 -2.30
CA ALA A 33 5.45 -9.38 -2.35
C ALA A 33 6.11 -9.48 -3.74
N ASP A 34 7.33 -10.03 -3.81
CA ASP A 34 8.05 -10.26 -5.07
C ASP A 34 7.37 -11.40 -5.87
N MET A 35 6.21 -11.07 -6.44
CA MET A 35 5.45 -11.95 -7.30
C MET A 35 5.99 -11.87 -8.72
N SER A 36 6.06 -13.00 -9.42
CA SER A 36 6.38 -12.99 -10.85
C SER A 36 5.34 -12.16 -11.61
N SER A 37 5.73 -11.52 -12.72
CA SER A 37 4.92 -10.58 -13.49
C SER A 37 3.54 -11.07 -13.98
N ARG A 38 3.27 -12.38 -13.90
CA ARG A 38 1.99 -13.01 -14.24
C ARG A 38 1.00 -13.08 -13.07
N TYR A 39 1.42 -12.72 -11.86
CA TYR A 39 0.57 -12.71 -10.67
C TYR A 39 0.38 -11.29 -10.18
N ASN A 40 -0.80 -11.02 -9.64
CA ASN A 40 -1.22 -9.73 -9.15
C ASN A 40 -2.07 -9.96 -7.89
N ASP A 41 -1.84 -9.15 -6.86
CA ASP A 41 -2.53 -9.17 -5.57
C ASP A 41 -3.03 -7.74 -5.33
N ASN A 42 -4.32 -7.50 -5.56
CA ASN A 42 -4.92 -6.17 -5.43
C ASN A 42 -5.50 -5.90 -4.03
N ASP A 43 -5.85 -6.94 -3.28
CA ASP A 43 -6.51 -6.82 -1.98
C ASP A 43 -5.54 -6.94 -0.80
N GLY A 44 -4.31 -7.37 -1.06
CA GLY A 44 -3.22 -7.45 -0.10
C GLY A 44 -3.33 -8.63 0.85
N ASP A 45 -4.06 -9.69 0.47
CA ASP A 45 -4.23 -10.90 1.29
C ASP A 45 -3.05 -11.89 1.16
N MET A 46 -2.03 -11.55 0.35
CA MET A 46 -0.86 -12.38 0.03
C MET A 46 -1.19 -13.60 -0.84
N VAL A 47 -2.28 -13.55 -1.61
CA VAL A 47 -2.69 -14.55 -2.59
C VAL A 47 -2.83 -13.88 -3.97
N ALA A 48 -2.55 -14.63 -5.04
CA ALA A 48 -2.74 -14.11 -6.39
C ALA A 48 -4.24 -14.08 -6.74
N ASP A 49 -4.70 -12.94 -7.24
CA ASP A 49 -6.05 -12.77 -7.76
C ASP A 49 -6.29 -13.55 -9.05
N ILE A 50 -7.55 -13.92 -9.27
CA ILE A 50 -8.01 -14.50 -10.54
C ILE A 50 -8.20 -13.39 -11.61
N PRO A 51 -8.09 -13.72 -12.92
CA PRO A 51 -8.37 -12.76 -13.98
C PRO A 51 -9.79 -12.18 -13.88
N ALA A 52 -9.93 -10.87 -14.05
CA ALA A 52 -11.23 -10.20 -14.02
C ALA A 52 -12.12 -10.56 -15.23
N ASP A 53 -11.51 -10.95 -16.34
CA ASP A 53 -12.21 -11.46 -17.52
C ASP A 53 -12.33 -12.99 -17.42
N GLU A 54 -13.56 -13.47 -17.24
CA GLU A 54 -13.87 -14.91 -17.14
C GLU A 54 -13.46 -15.69 -18.39
N SER A 55 -13.36 -15.05 -19.55
CA SER A 55 -12.90 -15.72 -20.78
C SER A 55 -11.42 -16.13 -20.73
N GLN A 56 -10.66 -15.57 -19.78
CA GLN A 56 -9.27 -15.93 -19.53
C GLN A 56 -9.14 -17.09 -18.54
N TRP A 57 -10.23 -17.59 -17.98
CA TRP A 57 -10.21 -18.72 -17.05
C TRP A 57 -9.98 -20.02 -17.83
N VAL A 58 -9.09 -20.85 -17.32
CA VAL A 58 -8.77 -22.16 -17.89
C VAL A 58 -9.31 -23.21 -16.93
N ASP A 59 -10.04 -24.20 -17.44
CA ASP A 59 -10.48 -25.38 -16.70
C ASP A 59 -9.45 -26.51 -16.88
N PRO A 60 -8.56 -26.77 -15.91
CA PRO A 60 -7.54 -27.79 -16.05
C PRO A 60 -8.10 -29.19 -15.76
N ASP A 61 -7.75 -30.17 -16.60
CA ASP A 61 -8.16 -31.58 -16.39
C ASP A 61 -7.62 -32.19 -15.08
N THR A 62 -6.49 -31.69 -14.55
CA THR A 62 -5.85 -32.23 -13.35
C THR A 62 -5.10 -31.13 -12.60
N LEU A 63 -5.33 -31.06 -11.28
CA LEU A 63 -4.60 -30.17 -10.36
C LEU A 63 -3.51 -30.95 -9.62
N ILE A 64 -2.26 -30.49 -9.73
CA ILE A 64 -1.12 -31.07 -9.02
C ILE A 64 -0.77 -30.18 -7.83
N PHE A 65 -0.79 -30.75 -6.63
CA PHE A 65 -0.35 -30.10 -5.39
C PHE A 65 0.92 -30.79 -4.89
N ALA A 66 1.93 -30.00 -4.52
CA ALA A 66 3.16 -30.50 -3.91
C ALA A 66 3.29 -29.90 -2.51
N TYR A 67 3.57 -30.76 -1.52
CA TYR A 67 3.93 -30.34 -0.17
C TYR A 67 5.38 -30.74 0.07
N THR A 68 6.20 -29.79 0.51
CA THR A 68 7.57 -30.05 1.00
C THR A 68 7.48 -30.45 2.48
N PRO A 69 7.98 -31.64 2.89
CA PRO A 69 7.98 -32.06 4.30
C PRO A 69 8.87 -31.22 5.20
#